data_AF-G3FHC7-F1
#
_entry.id   AF-G3FHC7-F1
#
_cell.length_a   1.000
_cell.length_b   1.000
_cell.length_c   1.000
_cell.angle_alpha   90.00
_cell.angle_beta   90.00
_cell.angle_gamma   90.00
#
_symmetry.space_group_name_H-M   'P 1'
#
loop_
_entity.id
_entity.type
_entity.pdbx_description
1 polymer ?
#
loop_
_entity_poly.entity_id
_entity_poly.type
_entity_poly.pdbx_seq_one_letter_code
_entity_poly.pdbx_strand_id
1 'polypeptide(L)'
;NFGTLGSPQMSSLNSVSSTEDIKPPPGLAGLGSYQCTSPGSLSKHICAICGDRSSGKHYGVYSCEGCKGFFKRTIRKDLTYTCRDNKECLID
;
A
#
# COMPACT_ATOMS: atom_id res chain seq x y z
N ASN A 1 -22.37 -4.65 -45.74
CA ASN A 1 -23.21 -5.09 -44.61
C ASN A 1 -22.66 -6.43 -44.12
N PHE A 2 -21.82 -6.62 -43.10
CA PHE A 2 -21.27 -5.88 -41.94
C PHE A 2 -19.76 -6.25 -41.84
N GLY A 3 -18.80 -5.38 -41.48
CA GLY A 3 -18.31 -5.12 -40.10
C GLY A 3 -17.68 -6.39 -39.48
N THR A 4 -16.38 -6.50 -39.16
CA THR A 4 -15.66 -5.77 -38.09
C THR A 4 -14.13 -5.84 -38.25
N LEU A 5 -13.47 -4.68 -38.19
CA LEU A 5 -12.02 -4.49 -38.02
C LEU A 5 -11.70 -4.47 -36.51
N GLY A 6 -10.62 -5.10 -36.08
CA GLY A 6 -9.98 -4.78 -34.78
C GLY A 6 -9.50 -5.98 -33.96
N SER A 7 -8.35 -6.56 -34.33
CA SER A 7 -7.52 -7.32 -33.39
C SER A 7 -6.78 -6.35 -32.45
N PRO A 8 -6.86 -6.49 -31.11
CA PRO A 8 -5.93 -5.78 -30.25
C PRO A 8 -4.56 -6.47 -30.29
N GLN A 9 -3.57 -5.72 -30.76
CA GLN A 9 -2.16 -6.07 -30.81
C GLN A 9 -1.59 -6.34 -29.41
N MET A 10 -0.75 -7.36 -29.33
CA MET A 10 0.13 -7.65 -28.20
C MET A 10 1.22 -6.57 -28.15
N SER A 11 1.28 -5.78 -27.09
CA SER A 11 2.46 -4.99 -26.76
C SER A 11 2.90 -5.32 -25.33
N SER A 12 3.81 -6.28 -25.25
CA SER A 12 4.76 -6.37 -24.15
C SER A 12 5.48 -5.03 -24.02
N LEU A 13 5.48 -4.46 -22.82
CA LEU A 13 6.63 -3.79 -22.19
C LEU A 13 6.26 -3.51 -20.72
N ASN A 14 7.03 -4.13 -19.83
CA ASN A 14 7.06 -3.83 -18.41
C ASN A 14 7.21 -2.33 -18.16
N SER A 15 6.44 -1.78 -17.24
CA SER A 15 6.84 -0.58 -16.50
C SER A 15 6.77 -0.90 -15.02
N VAL A 16 7.76 -1.67 -14.57
CA VAL A 16 8.30 -1.47 -13.23
C VAL A 16 8.93 -0.08 -13.28
N SER A 17 8.31 0.92 -12.66
CA SER A 17 9.00 2.16 -12.34
C SER A 17 9.08 2.26 -10.83
N SER A 18 10.13 1.61 -10.32
CA SER A 18 10.78 1.99 -9.09
C SER A 18 11.02 3.49 -9.10
N THR A 19 10.54 4.20 -8.09
CA THR A 19 11.13 5.49 -7.70
C THR A 19 11.29 5.49 -6.19
N GLU A 20 12.13 4.56 -5.73
CA GLU A 20 13.05 4.95 -4.65
C GLU A 20 14.07 5.92 -5.27
N ASP A 21 14.47 6.93 -4.49
CA ASP A 21 15.55 7.90 -4.76
C ASP A 21 15.24 9.13 -5.64
N ILE A 22 14.29 9.97 -5.19
CA ILE A 22 14.42 11.43 -5.40
C ILE A 22 14.51 12.08 -4.03
N LYS A 23 15.74 12.37 -3.61
CA LYS A 23 16.05 13.25 -2.47
C LYS A 23 15.59 14.68 -2.81
N PRO A 24 14.64 15.29 -2.08
CA PRO A 24 14.35 16.71 -2.26
C PRO A 24 15.52 17.57 -1.74
N PRO A 25 15.78 18.73 -2.36
CA PRO A 25 16.87 19.62 -1.97
C PRO A 25 16.69 20.12 -0.52
N PRO A 26 17.79 20.35 0.22
CA PRO A 26 17.74 20.80 1.60
C PRO A 26 17.39 22.29 1.64
N GLY A 27 16.14 22.62 1.95
CA GLY A 27 15.75 24.04 2.07
C GLY A 27 14.29 24.34 2.41
N LEU A 28 13.39 23.35 2.49
CA LEU A 28 12.00 23.63 2.88
C LEU A 28 11.43 22.48 3.70
N ALA A 29 11.31 22.70 5.00
CA ALA A 29 10.65 21.78 5.91
C ALA A 29 9.14 21.71 5.59
N GLY A 30 8.61 20.49 5.42
CA GLY A 30 7.26 20.21 5.93
C GLY A 30 6.20 19.60 5.01
N LEU A 31 6.41 19.38 3.71
CA LEU A 31 5.44 18.64 2.88
C LEU A 31 6.08 17.39 2.29
N GLY A 32 5.99 16.29 3.03
CA GLY A 32 6.24 14.96 2.47
C GLY A 32 5.23 14.69 1.35
N SER A 33 5.65 14.01 0.30
CA SER A 33 4.78 13.61 -0.81
C SER A 33 3.60 12.77 -0.31
N TYR A 34 2.45 13.40 -0.19
CA TYR A 34 1.14 12.77 -0.03
C TYR A 34 0.21 13.32 -1.10
N GLN A 35 0.41 12.93 -2.36
CA GLN A 35 -0.60 13.20 -3.37
C GLN A 35 -0.82 11.97 -4.26
N CYS A 36 -1.96 11.33 -4.02
CA CYS A 36 -2.83 10.85 -5.09
C CYS A 36 -4.11 11.67 -4.98
N THR A 37 -4.14 12.80 -5.67
CA THR A 37 -5.28 13.74 -5.79
C THR A 37 -6.34 13.17 -6.74
N SER A 38 -6.75 11.91 -6.54
CA SER A 38 -7.89 11.32 -7.25
C SER A 38 -9.13 11.40 -6.36
N PRO A 39 -10.15 12.24 -6.69
CA PRO A 39 -11.32 12.49 -5.84
C PRO A 39 -12.26 11.30 -5.58
N GLY A 40 -11.89 10.07 -5.98
CA GLY A 40 -12.76 8.90 -5.94
C GLY A 40 -12.23 7.69 -5.17
N SER A 41 -11.14 7.81 -4.41
CA SER A 41 -10.44 6.61 -3.89
C SER A 41 -9.88 6.74 -2.46
N LEU A 42 -10.57 7.45 -1.56
CA LEU A 42 -10.15 7.61 -0.15
C LEU A 42 -9.93 6.28 0.59
N SER A 43 -10.69 5.23 0.27
CA SER A 43 -10.55 3.91 0.92
C SER A 43 -9.26 3.16 0.58
N LYS A 44 -8.59 3.50 -0.54
CA LYS A 44 -7.32 2.86 -0.93
C LYS A 44 -6.11 3.45 -0.19
N HIS A 45 -6.32 4.46 0.66
CA HIS A 45 -5.27 5.13 1.41
C HIS A 45 -5.35 4.87 2.92
N ILE A 46 -6.23 3.96 3.37
CA ILE A 46 -6.43 3.64 4.78
C ILE A 46 -5.96 2.20 5.05
N CYS A 47 -5.24 2.01 6.15
CA CYS A 47 -4.80 0.72 6.63
C CYS A 47 -6.01 -0.10 7.04
N ALA A 48 -6.23 -1.25 6.42
CA ALA A 48 -7.36 -2.12 6.74
C ALA A 48 -7.23 -2.81 8.12
N ILE A 49 -6.12 -2.62 8.83
CA ILE A 49 -5.83 -3.28 10.11
C ILE A 49 -6.08 -2.33 11.28
N CYS A 50 -5.56 -1.10 11.21
CA CYS A 50 -5.63 -0.12 12.30
C CYS A 50 -6.25 1.23 11.88
N GLY A 51 -6.64 1.43 10.63
CA GLY A 51 -7.23 2.70 10.20
C GLY A 51 -6.23 3.85 9.97
N ASP A 52 -4.96 3.71 10.35
CA ASP A 52 -3.91 4.69 10.04
C ASP A 52 -3.67 4.80 8.52
N ARG A 53 -2.96 5.84 8.08
CA ARG A 53 -2.66 6.09 6.69
C ARG A 53 -1.83 4.96 6.07
N SER A 54 -2.39 4.34 5.04
CA SER A 54 -1.71 3.30 4.28
C SER A 54 -0.63 3.88 3.37
N SER A 55 0.50 3.17 3.27
CA SER A 55 1.55 3.41 2.29
C SER A 55 1.33 2.64 0.98
N GLY A 56 0.27 1.83 0.89
CA GLY A 56 -0.04 1.00 -0.27
C GLY A 56 -0.36 -0.45 0.12
N LYS A 57 -0.34 -1.34 -0.87
CA LYS A 57 -0.59 -2.77 -0.65
C LYS A 57 0.68 -3.47 -0.15
N HIS A 58 0.56 -4.15 0.98
CA HIS A 58 1.58 -5.05 1.51
C HIS A 58 0.92 -6.39 1.81
N TYR A 59 1.53 -7.48 1.34
CA TYR A 59 1.01 -8.84 1.54
C TYR A 59 -0.45 -9.03 1.07
N GLY A 60 -0.85 -8.32 0.00
CA GLY A 60 -2.18 -8.43 -0.62
C GLY A 60 -3.23 -7.44 -0.13
N VAL A 61 -2.99 -6.72 0.98
CA VAL A 61 -3.95 -5.77 1.59
C VAL A 61 -3.36 -4.38 1.75
N TYR A 62 -4.20 -3.34 1.78
CA TYR A 62 -3.76 -1.98 2.11
C TYR A 62 -3.40 -1.89 3.60
N SER A 63 -2.16 -1.54 3.91
CA SER A 63 -1.68 -1.42 5.29
C SER A 63 -0.69 -0.26 5.47
N CYS A 64 -0.48 0.17 6.71
CA CYS A 64 0.55 1.14 7.09
C CYS A 64 1.90 0.44 7.28
N GLU A 65 2.99 1.22 7.39
CA GLU A 65 4.34 0.68 7.60
C GLU A 65 4.47 -0.08 8.94
N GLY A 66 3.70 0.31 9.95
CA GLY A 66 3.65 -0.36 11.25
C GLY A 66 3.13 -1.80 11.15
N CYS A 67 1.92 -1.98 10.59
CA CYS A 67 1.29 -3.29 10.41
C CYS A 67 2.10 -4.18 9.45
N LYS A 68 2.63 -3.62 8.36
CA LYS A 68 3.57 -4.29 7.45
C LYS A 68 4.78 -4.84 8.20
N GLY A 69 5.44 -4.01 9.02
CA GLY A 69 6.60 -4.40 9.81
C GLY A 69 6.29 -5.45 10.87
N PHE A 70 5.15 -5.30 11.56
CA PHE A 70 4.67 -6.25 12.55
C PHE A 70 4.44 -7.65 11.95
N PHE A 71 3.71 -7.72 10.83
CA PHE A 71 3.45 -8.97 10.14
C PHE A 71 4.76 -9.63 9.67
N LYS A 72 5.65 -8.86 9.04
CA LYS A 72 6.98 -9.35 8.58
C LYS A 72 7.79 -9.98 9.72
N ARG A 73 7.86 -9.33 10.88
CA ARG A 73 8.61 -9.84 12.05
C ARG A 73 7.98 -11.10 12.61
N THR A 74 6.65 -11.13 12.70
CA THR A 74 5.88 -12.26 13.23
C THR A 74 6.13 -13.51 12.39
N ILE A 75 5.99 -13.43 11.07
CA ILE A 75 6.21 -14.57 10.18
C ILE A 75 7.69 -14.99 10.13
N ARG A 76 8.63 -14.05 10.02
CA ARG A 76 10.06 -14.39 9.91
C ARG A 76 10.64 -15.05 11.16
N LYS A 77 10.07 -14.77 12.33
CA LYS A 77 10.51 -15.32 13.61
C LYS A 77 9.57 -16.38 14.15
N ASP A 78 8.55 -16.77 13.37
CA ASP A 78 7.51 -17.72 13.76
C ASP A 78 6.91 -17.43 15.14
N LEU A 79 6.57 -16.16 15.38
CA LEU A 79 6.07 -15.71 16.68
C LEU A 79 4.59 -16.04 16.84
N THR A 80 4.26 -16.69 17.95
CA THR A 80 2.88 -16.85 18.42
C THR A 80 2.65 -15.94 19.61
N TYR A 81 1.63 -15.08 19.54
CA TYR A 81 1.28 -14.17 20.63
C TYR A 81 0.09 -14.71 21.43
N THR A 82 0.14 -14.49 22.75
CA THR A 82 -0.97 -14.77 23.67
C THR A 82 -1.60 -13.45 24.10
N CYS A 83 -2.89 -13.27 23.81
CA CYS A 83 -3.67 -12.17 24.38
C CYS A 83 -3.82 -12.42 25.88
N ARG A 84 -3.67 -11.36 26.69
CA ARG A 84 -3.88 -11.44 28.14
C ARG A 84 -5.37 -11.47 28.51
N ASP A 85 -6.21 -10.91 27.63
CA ASP A 85 -7.65 -10.81 27.79
C ASP A 85 -8.38 -11.77 26.82
N ASN A 86 -9.58 -11.41 26.36
CA ASN A 86 -10.48 -12.29 25.59
C ASN A 86 -10.24 -12.30 24.07
N LYS A 87 -9.09 -11.79 23.58
CA LYS A 87 -8.77 -11.64 22.15
C LYS A 87 -9.69 -10.69 21.36
N GLU A 88 -10.50 -9.87 22.05
CA GLU A 88 -11.39 -8.85 21.47
C GLU A 88 -10.78 -7.43 21.55
N CYS A 89 -9.45 -7.32 21.45
CA CYS A 89 -8.75 -6.04 21.53
C CYS A 89 -9.04 -5.19 20.29
N LEU A 90 -9.46 -3.93 20.50
CA LEU A 90 -9.55 -2.94 19.42
C LEU A 90 -8.15 -2.57 18.92
N ILE A 91 -8.00 -2.51 17.60
CA ILE A 91 -6.77 -2.11 16.93
C ILE A 91 -7.06 -0.81 16.17
N ASP A 92 -6.47 0.29 16.65
CA ASP A 92 -6.53 1.66 16.10
C ASP A 92 -5.10 2.20 16.00
#